data_AF-A0A6V7IMT3-F1
#
_entry.id   AF-A0A6V7IMT3-F1
#
_cell.length_a   1.000
_cell.length_b   1.000
_cell.length_c   1.000
_cell.angle_alpha   90.00
_cell.angle_beta   90.00
_cell.angle_gamma   90.00
#
_symmetry.space_group_name_H-M   'P 1'
#
loop_
_entity.id
_entity.type
_entity.pdbx_description
1 polymer ?
#
loop_
_entity_poly.entity_id
_entity_poly.type
_entity_poly.pdbx_seq_one_letter_code
_entity_poly.pdbx_strand_id
1 'polypeptide(L)'
;SPERRLIRESRSRPIFLFNSSRFSSHWFILLTDIFIHVSGASHTVYQLQTLWVEPLADTEGLQNALSITSPEENFVLFTSSPTERSEWLQDFQMAIRNSLPRIVGPTPPRDRTCTYLFLKHPIFKDGKYTGRWSNGKLHGFGKLEWADGRLYTGQFYKGVIQGHGRMEIPTQGIYEGGWRDGVQNGFGIFRYINGDVYEGMFKDGLPHGHGSKKEGHFMASVATMYIGEWAAGVKSGYGVMDDIMT
;
A
#
# COMPACT_ATOMS: atom_id res chain seq x y z
N SER A 1 -17.49 -15.67 -18.46
CA SER A 1 -17.54 -14.60 -17.44
C SER A 1 -18.88 -14.72 -16.74
N PRO A 2 -19.02 -14.70 -15.41
CA PRO A 2 -20.36 -14.50 -14.85
C PRO A 2 -20.86 -13.16 -15.42
N GLU A 3 -22.03 -13.18 -16.02
CA GLU A 3 -22.60 -11.99 -16.66
C GLU A 3 -22.68 -10.86 -15.62
N ARG A 4 -22.09 -9.71 -15.95
CA ARG A 4 -22.21 -8.49 -15.15
C ARG A 4 -23.69 -8.16 -14.99
N ARG A 5 -24.18 -8.14 -13.75
CA ARG A 5 -25.58 -7.83 -13.44
C ARG A 5 -25.67 -6.70 -12.42
N LEU A 6 -26.73 -5.91 -12.53
CA LEU A 6 -27.07 -4.89 -11.55
C LEU A 6 -27.54 -5.56 -10.26
N ILE A 7 -26.90 -5.23 -9.15
CA ILE A 7 -27.35 -5.63 -7.81
C ILE A 7 -28.22 -4.53 -7.22
N ARG A 8 -27.70 -3.29 -7.18
CA ARG A 8 -28.39 -2.13 -6.60
C ARG A 8 -27.88 -0.83 -7.20
N GLU A 9 -28.74 0.19 -7.23
CA GLU A 9 -28.33 1.56 -7.54
C GLU A 9 -29.03 2.59 -6.65
N SER A 10 -28.34 3.71 -6.43
CA SER A 10 -28.82 4.82 -5.58
C SER A 10 -30.05 5.57 -6.12
N ARG A 11 -30.39 5.44 -7.42
CA ARG A 11 -31.60 6.08 -7.99
C ARG A 11 -32.89 5.37 -7.60
N SER A 12 -32.85 4.03 -7.48
CA SER A 12 -34.00 3.22 -7.07
C SER A 12 -34.00 2.91 -5.58
N ARG A 13 -32.81 2.80 -4.97
CA ARG A 13 -32.60 2.54 -3.54
C ARG A 13 -31.66 3.61 -2.97
N PRO A 14 -32.18 4.74 -2.47
CA PRO A 14 -31.38 5.90 -2.11
C PRO A 14 -30.21 5.60 -1.15
N ILE A 15 -29.05 6.15 -1.49
CA ILE A 15 -27.88 6.27 -0.62
C ILE A 15 -27.12 7.52 -1.07
N PHE A 16 -26.64 8.32 -0.12
CA PHE A 16 -26.14 9.66 -0.36
C PHE A 16 -24.71 9.81 0.10
N LEU A 17 -23.94 10.67 -0.57
CA LEU A 17 -22.59 11.02 -0.17
C LEU A 17 -22.62 12.05 0.95
N PHE A 18 -21.98 11.74 2.08
CA PHE A 18 -21.81 12.69 3.17
C PHE A 18 -20.89 13.85 2.77
N ASN A 19 -21.18 15.07 3.27
CA ASN A 19 -20.45 16.31 2.93
C ASN A 19 -20.37 16.63 1.43
N SER A 20 -21.38 16.20 0.64
CA SER A 20 -21.50 16.59 -0.76
C SER A 20 -22.03 18.02 -0.92
N SER A 21 -21.66 18.68 -2.01
CA SER A 21 -22.17 20.00 -2.36
C SER A 21 -23.65 19.89 -2.75
N ARG A 22 -24.47 20.90 -2.43
CA ARG A 22 -25.88 20.95 -2.84
C ARG A 22 -26.11 20.87 -4.36
N PHE A 23 -25.07 21.14 -5.14
CA PHE A 23 -25.11 21.13 -6.60
C PHE A 23 -24.42 19.89 -7.21
N SER A 24 -23.83 19.01 -6.40
CA SER A 24 -23.21 17.79 -6.92
C SER A 24 -24.24 16.68 -7.02
N SER A 25 -24.35 16.09 -8.21
CA SER A 25 -25.15 14.89 -8.46
C SER A 25 -24.27 13.64 -8.31
N HIS A 26 -24.68 12.71 -7.45
CA HIS A 26 -23.99 11.43 -7.27
C HIS A 26 -24.89 10.27 -7.63
N TRP A 27 -24.35 9.29 -8.34
CA TRP A 27 -25.04 8.04 -8.66
C TRP A 27 -24.10 6.86 -8.42
N PHE A 28 -24.44 6.09 -7.39
CA PHE A 28 -23.77 4.86 -6.99
C PHE A 28 -24.46 3.66 -7.61
N ILE A 29 -23.66 2.76 -8.19
CA ILE A 29 -24.12 1.55 -8.88
C ILE A 29 -23.27 0.38 -8.39
N LEU A 30 -23.91 -0.61 -7.79
CA LEU A 30 -23.30 -1.86 -7.38
C LEU A 30 -23.65 -2.95 -8.40
N LEU A 31 -22.61 -3.51 -9.01
CA LEU A 31 -22.69 -4.63 -9.93
C LEU A 31 -22.07 -5.88 -9.29
N THR A 32 -22.25 -7.03 -9.92
CA THR A 32 -21.71 -8.31 -9.46
C THR A 32 -20.18 -8.36 -9.37
N ASP A 33 -19.46 -7.50 -10.08
CA ASP A 33 -17.99 -7.52 -10.20
C ASP A 33 -17.32 -6.19 -9.85
N ILE A 34 -18.05 -5.06 -9.90
CA ILE A 34 -17.51 -3.71 -9.68
C ILE A 34 -18.52 -2.82 -8.94
N PHE A 35 -18.01 -1.77 -8.31
CA PHE A 35 -18.79 -0.65 -7.81
C PHE A 35 -18.43 0.62 -8.57
N ILE A 36 -19.43 1.40 -8.96
CA ILE A 36 -19.26 2.62 -9.76
C ILE A 36 -19.82 3.80 -8.99
N HIS A 37 -19.04 4.89 -8.92
CA HIS A 37 -19.49 6.19 -8.45
C HIS A 37 -19.45 7.17 -9.63
N VAL A 38 -20.61 7.65 -10.05
CA VAL A 38 -20.75 8.72 -11.03
C VAL A 38 -20.93 10.04 -10.27
N SER A 39 -20.14 11.05 -10.62
CA SER A 39 -20.14 12.39 -10.02
C SER A 39 -20.11 13.44 -11.14
N GLY A 40 -21.26 14.05 -11.41
CA GLY A 40 -21.43 14.94 -12.57
C GLY A 40 -21.12 14.23 -13.89
N ALA A 41 -20.13 14.73 -14.64
CA ALA A 41 -19.67 14.14 -15.90
C ALA A 41 -18.60 13.04 -15.73
N SER A 42 -18.09 12.84 -14.51
CA SER A 42 -17.00 11.90 -14.22
C SER A 42 -17.52 10.63 -13.57
N HIS A 43 -16.77 9.54 -13.70
CA HIS A 43 -17.04 8.30 -12.97
C HIS A 43 -15.75 7.65 -12.46
N THR A 44 -15.86 6.98 -11.33
CA THR A 44 -14.80 6.15 -10.74
C THR A 44 -15.30 4.71 -10.66
N VAL A 45 -14.46 3.76 -11.08
CA VAL A 45 -14.74 2.32 -11.00
C VAL A 45 -13.86 1.70 -9.93
N TYR A 46 -14.49 1.05 -8.95
CA TYR A 46 -13.83 0.37 -7.86
C TYR A 46 -13.97 -1.15 -8.03
N GLN A 47 -12.84 -1.85 -7.96
CA GLN A 47 -12.81 -3.31 -7.98
C GLN A 47 -13.27 -3.83 -6.62
N LEU A 48 -14.28 -4.71 -6.58
CA LEU A 48 -14.89 -5.16 -5.32
C LEU A 48 -13.89 -5.84 -4.38
N GLN A 49 -12.94 -6.60 -4.94
CA GLN A 49 -11.87 -7.25 -4.16
C GLN A 49 -11.00 -6.25 -3.37
N THR A 50 -10.99 -4.98 -3.75
CA THR A 50 -10.24 -3.88 -3.12
C THR A 50 -11.10 -2.95 -2.26
N LEU A 51 -12.36 -3.29 -2.00
CA LEU A 51 -13.27 -2.45 -1.20
C LEU A 51 -13.55 -3.03 0.19
N TRP A 52 -13.50 -2.17 1.20
CA TRP A 52 -13.97 -2.45 2.55
C TRP A 52 -15.17 -1.56 2.87
N VAL A 53 -16.24 -2.19 3.37
CA VAL A 53 -17.50 -1.54 3.68
C VAL A 53 -17.87 -1.89 5.10
N GLU A 54 -17.93 -0.87 5.95
CA GLU A 54 -18.14 -1.02 7.40
C GLU A 54 -19.28 -0.09 7.83
N PRO A 55 -20.22 -0.53 8.67
CA PRO A 55 -21.19 0.38 9.28
C PRO A 55 -20.48 1.35 10.23
N LEU A 56 -20.93 2.61 10.24
CA LEU A 56 -20.48 3.61 11.20
C LEU A 56 -21.50 3.71 12.35
N ALA A 57 -20.98 3.97 13.55
CA ALA A 57 -21.81 4.27 14.72
C ALA A 57 -22.58 5.58 14.48
N ASP A 58 -23.85 5.60 14.90
CA ASP A 58 -24.69 6.78 14.78
C ASP A 58 -24.20 7.89 15.73
N THR A 59 -24.19 9.12 15.24
CA THR A 59 -23.81 10.33 15.97
C THR A 59 -24.88 11.40 15.80
N GLU A 60 -24.81 12.50 16.54
CA GLU A 60 -25.78 13.60 16.41
C GLU A 60 -25.87 14.18 14.99
N GLY A 61 -24.76 14.19 14.23
CA GLY A 61 -24.69 14.76 12.88
C GLY A 61 -24.74 13.75 11.74
N LEU A 62 -24.68 12.45 12.04
CA LEU A 62 -24.60 11.40 11.02
C LEU A 62 -25.21 10.11 11.54
N GLN A 63 -26.29 9.67 10.91
CA GLN A 63 -26.99 8.42 11.21
C GLN A 63 -27.03 7.54 9.97
N ASN A 64 -27.18 6.23 10.17
CA ASN A 64 -27.38 5.26 9.09
C ASN A 64 -26.24 5.27 8.06
N ALA A 65 -25.01 5.46 8.53
CA ALA A 65 -23.85 5.62 7.66
C ALA A 65 -23.03 4.33 7.47
N LEU A 66 -22.40 4.25 6.29
CA LEU A 66 -21.44 3.25 5.88
C LEU A 66 -20.14 3.96 5.47
N SER A 67 -19.01 3.45 5.95
CA SER A 67 -17.69 3.84 5.45
C SER A 67 -17.31 2.94 4.28
N ILE A 68 -16.96 3.55 3.14
CA ILE A 68 -16.42 2.86 1.99
C ILE A 68 -14.93 3.20 1.91
N THR A 69 -14.09 2.19 2.04
CA THR A 69 -12.63 2.34 1.95
C THR A 69 -12.11 1.57 0.75
N SER A 70 -11.52 2.31 -0.19
CA SER A 70 -10.73 1.78 -1.30
C SER A 70 -9.24 2.03 -1.06
N PRO A 71 -8.33 1.54 -1.92
CA PRO A 71 -6.89 1.77 -1.77
C PRO A 71 -6.47 3.24 -1.76
N GLU A 72 -7.21 4.12 -2.43
CA GLU A 72 -6.81 5.53 -2.63
C GLU A 72 -7.83 6.54 -2.14
N GLU A 73 -9.03 6.09 -1.79
CA GLU A 73 -10.14 6.96 -1.39
C GLU A 73 -10.92 6.33 -0.23
N ASN A 74 -11.29 7.16 0.74
CA ASN A 74 -12.26 6.83 1.76
C ASN A 74 -13.39 7.86 1.69
N PHE A 75 -14.63 7.39 1.69
CA PHE A 75 -15.80 8.24 1.72
C PHE A 75 -16.92 7.61 2.51
N VAL A 76 -17.84 8.44 2.96
CA VAL A 76 -18.95 8.05 3.81
C VAL A 76 -20.25 8.18 3.05
N LEU A 77 -21.02 7.11 3.05
CA LEU A 77 -22.36 7.06 2.50
C LEU A 77 -23.38 6.97 3.63
N PHE A 78 -24.57 7.54 3.45
CA PHE A 78 -25.66 7.43 4.42
C PHE A 78 -27.01 7.18 3.74
N THR A 79 -27.91 6.53 4.46
CA THR A 79 -29.29 6.24 4.02
C THR A 79 -30.31 6.94 4.90
N SER A 80 -31.57 6.98 4.45
CA SER A 80 -32.66 7.62 5.21
C SER A 80 -33.11 6.77 6.39
N SER A 81 -32.89 5.46 6.34
CA SER A 81 -33.29 4.52 7.40
C SER A 81 -32.21 3.49 7.76
N PRO A 82 -32.25 2.92 8.98
CA PRO A 82 -31.38 1.82 9.38
C PRO A 82 -31.58 0.56 8.53
N THR A 83 -32.81 0.32 8.06
CA THR A 83 -33.16 -0.81 7.19
C THR A 83 -32.43 -0.70 5.85
N GLU A 84 -32.51 0.45 5.19
CA GLU A 84 -31.79 0.70 3.93
C GLU A 84 -30.27 0.59 4.11
N ARG A 85 -29.72 1.07 5.25
CA ARG A 85 -28.30 0.89 5.58
C ARG A 85 -27.93 -0.60 5.58
N SER A 86 -28.75 -1.41 6.25
CA SER A 86 -28.51 -2.84 6.43
C SER A 86 -28.60 -3.59 5.11
N GLU A 87 -29.57 -3.25 4.26
CA GLU A 87 -29.70 -3.80 2.90
C GLU A 87 -28.50 -3.46 2.01
N TRP A 88 -28.07 -2.19 1.99
CA TRP A 88 -26.88 -1.78 1.24
C TRP A 88 -25.63 -2.51 1.72
N LEU A 89 -25.45 -2.60 3.05
CA LEU A 89 -24.32 -3.30 3.64
C LEU A 89 -24.31 -4.78 3.24
N GLN A 90 -25.47 -5.46 3.31
CA GLN A 90 -25.61 -6.85 2.92
C GLN A 90 -25.27 -7.07 1.44
N ASP A 91 -25.78 -6.22 0.55
CA ASP A 91 -25.52 -6.32 -0.88
C ASP A 91 -24.03 -6.09 -1.19
N PHE A 92 -23.39 -5.09 -0.57
CA PHE A 92 -21.94 -4.89 -0.69
C PHE A 92 -21.15 -6.10 -0.19
N GLN A 93 -21.45 -6.59 1.01
CA GLN A 93 -20.75 -7.73 1.60
C GLN A 93 -20.88 -8.98 0.73
N MET A 94 -22.07 -9.25 0.22
CA MET A 94 -22.32 -10.38 -0.68
C MET A 94 -21.58 -10.23 -2.01
N ALA A 95 -21.64 -9.05 -2.64
CA ALA A 95 -20.96 -8.79 -3.90
C ALA A 95 -19.43 -8.91 -3.76
N ILE A 96 -18.86 -8.30 -2.73
CA ILE A 96 -17.42 -8.37 -2.43
C ILE A 96 -17.01 -9.82 -2.17
N ARG A 97 -17.77 -10.54 -1.34
CA ARG A 97 -17.49 -11.96 -1.05
C ARG A 97 -17.48 -12.79 -2.33
N ASN A 98 -18.46 -12.61 -3.21
CA ASN A 98 -18.56 -13.38 -4.44
C ASN A 98 -17.46 -13.02 -5.46
N SER A 99 -16.85 -11.83 -5.36
CA SER A 99 -15.73 -11.41 -6.19
C SER A 99 -14.36 -11.99 -5.76
N LEU A 100 -14.27 -12.55 -4.55
CA LEU A 100 -13.02 -12.99 -3.95
C LEU A 100 -12.79 -14.50 -4.16
N PRO A 101 -11.53 -14.93 -4.34
CA PRO A 101 -11.21 -16.34 -4.53
C PRO A 101 -11.35 -17.13 -3.21
N ARG A 102 -12.17 -18.20 -3.23
CA ARG A 102 -12.30 -19.22 -2.17
C ARG A 102 -12.41 -18.66 -0.74
N ILE A 103 -13.60 -18.21 -0.36
CA ILE A 103 -13.91 -17.75 1.00
C ILE A 103 -14.58 -18.83 1.85
N VAL A 104 -14.13 -18.96 3.10
CA VAL A 104 -14.83 -19.67 4.18
C VAL A 104 -15.52 -18.64 5.07
N GLY A 105 -16.85 -18.73 5.19
CA GLY A 105 -17.66 -17.88 6.06
C GLY A 105 -18.66 -16.96 5.34
N PRO A 106 -19.53 -16.26 6.13
CA PRO A 106 -20.62 -15.45 5.59
C PRO A 106 -20.20 -14.04 5.15
N THR A 107 -19.09 -13.52 5.67
CA THR A 107 -18.62 -12.14 5.40
C THR A 107 -17.31 -12.12 4.62
N PRO A 108 -17.01 -11.04 3.87
CA PRO A 108 -15.69 -10.85 3.28
C PRO A 108 -14.59 -10.86 4.35
N PRO A 109 -13.47 -11.56 4.15
CA PRO A 109 -12.36 -11.52 5.10
C PRO A 109 -11.80 -10.10 5.21
N ARG A 110 -11.44 -9.70 6.43
CA ARG A 110 -10.83 -8.39 6.70
C ARG A 110 -9.51 -8.23 5.95
N ASP A 111 -8.70 -9.28 5.95
CA ASP A 111 -7.42 -9.28 5.28
C ASP A 111 -7.52 -10.08 3.98
N ARG A 112 -6.99 -9.52 2.88
CA ARG A 112 -7.17 -10.05 1.53
C ARG A 112 -5.88 -9.97 0.74
N THR A 113 -5.67 -10.89 -0.19
CA THR A 113 -4.56 -10.80 -1.14
C THR A 113 -5.10 -10.41 -2.50
N CYS A 114 -4.67 -9.27 -3.02
CA CYS A 114 -5.08 -8.80 -4.35
C CYS A 114 -4.04 -7.86 -4.97
N THR A 115 -4.23 -7.59 -6.26
CA THR A 115 -3.39 -6.70 -7.06
C THR A 115 -4.10 -5.38 -7.30
N TYR A 116 -3.37 -4.28 -7.20
CA TYR A 116 -3.87 -2.93 -7.46
C TYR A 116 -2.80 -2.07 -8.12
N LEU A 117 -3.21 -1.16 -8.99
CA LEU A 117 -2.37 -0.13 -9.61
C LEU A 117 -2.75 1.21 -9.01
N PHE A 118 -1.81 1.86 -8.32
CA PHE A 118 -2.02 3.18 -7.75
C PHE A 118 -1.95 4.27 -8.81
N LEU A 119 -2.89 5.22 -8.77
CA LEU A 119 -3.02 6.29 -9.76
C LEU A 119 -2.77 7.68 -9.16
N LYS A 120 -3.10 7.86 -7.88
CA LYS A 120 -3.11 9.15 -7.17
C LYS A 120 -2.25 9.15 -5.90
N HIS A 121 -1.86 7.98 -5.38
CA HIS A 121 -1.12 7.86 -4.12
C HIS A 121 0.22 8.61 -4.14
N PRO A 122 0.54 9.46 -3.14
CA PRO A 122 1.71 10.36 -3.22
C PRO A 122 3.06 9.64 -3.30
N ILE A 123 3.18 8.45 -2.69
CA ILE A 123 4.44 7.68 -2.63
C ILE A 123 4.44 6.53 -3.66
N PHE A 124 3.26 6.00 -3.97
CA PHE A 124 3.11 4.75 -4.74
C PHE A 124 2.52 4.99 -6.12
N LYS A 125 2.38 6.25 -6.55
CA LYS A 125 1.84 6.62 -7.86
C LYS A 125 2.47 5.79 -8.97
N ASP A 126 1.63 5.27 -9.86
CA ASP A 126 1.99 4.41 -10.98
C ASP A 126 2.62 3.06 -10.56
N GLY A 127 2.60 2.76 -9.27
CA GLY A 127 3.08 1.52 -8.67
C GLY A 127 2.02 0.43 -8.69
N LYS A 128 2.39 -0.76 -9.15
CA LYS A 128 1.58 -1.97 -9.08
C LYS A 128 1.93 -2.73 -7.81
N TYR A 129 0.98 -2.81 -6.88
CA TYR A 129 1.10 -3.64 -5.70
C TYR A 129 0.42 -5.00 -5.89
N THR A 130 1.08 -6.06 -5.44
CA THR A 130 0.52 -7.40 -5.29
C THR A 130 0.89 -7.93 -3.92
N GLY A 131 -0.10 -8.16 -3.07
CA GLY A 131 0.15 -8.61 -1.72
C GLY A 131 -1.07 -8.54 -0.84
N ARG A 132 -0.83 -8.55 0.47
CA ARG A 132 -1.89 -8.54 1.47
C ARG A 132 -2.35 -7.11 1.78
N TRP A 133 -3.65 -6.99 1.99
CA TRP A 133 -4.36 -5.77 2.30
C TRP A 133 -5.15 -5.97 3.58
N SER A 134 -5.35 -4.90 4.33
CA SER A 134 -6.24 -4.87 5.49
C SER A 134 -6.88 -3.48 5.56
N ASN A 135 -8.22 -3.44 5.61
CA ASN A 135 -9.00 -2.19 5.70
C ASN A 135 -8.59 -1.15 4.65
N GLY A 136 -8.45 -1.57 3.38
CA GLY A 136 -8.09 -0.69 2.27
C GLY A 136 -6.62 -0.29 2.20
N LYS A 137 -5.76 -0.76 3.11
CA LYS A 137 -4.34 -0.39 3.15
C LYS A 137 -3.43 -1.59 2.94
N LEU A 138 -2.25 -1.36 2.36
CA LEU A 138 -1.20 -2.39 2.25
C LEU A 138 -0.85 -2.90 3.65
N HIS A 139 -0.76 -4.22 3.82
CA HIS A 139 -0.53 -4.83 5.13
C HIS A 139 0.11 -6.22 5.00
N GLY A 140 1.04 -6.56 5.89
CA GLY A 140 1.75 -7.84 5.81
C GLY A 140 2.71 -7.87 4.62
N PHE A 141 2.93 -9.04 4.03
CA PHE A 141 3.89 -9.19 2.93
C PHE A 141 3.29 -8.79 1.58
N GLY A 142 4.09 -8.13 0.74
CA GLY A 142 3.72 -7.83 -0.64
C GLY A 142 4.88 -7.37 -1.50
N LYS A 143 4.58 -7.19 -2.79
CA LYS A 143 5.48 -6.74 -3.84
C LYS A 143 4.92 -5.45 -4.43
N LEU A 144 5.75 -4.41 -4.57
CA LEU A 144 5.42 -3.14 -5.19
C LEU A 144 6.40 -2.84 -6.33
N GLU A 145 5.87 -2.71 -7.53
CA GLU A 145 6.62 -2.49 -8.77
C GLU A 145 6.27 -1.11 -9.32
N TRP A 146 7.25 -0.22 -9.46
CA TRP A 146 7.04 1.11 -10.05
C TRP A 146 7.38 1.12 -11.55
N ALA A 147 6.78 2.05 -12.28
CA ALA A 147 7.02 2.22 -13.71
C ALA A 147 8.48 2.57 -14.07
N ASP A 148 9.24 3.14 -13.13
CA ASP A 148 10.66 3.46 -13.27
C ASP A 148 11.60 2.26 -13.04
N GLY A 149 11.03 1.08 -12.81
CA GLY A 149 11.77 -0.16 -12.57
C GLY A 149 12.17 -0.38 -11.11
N ARG A 150 11.85 0.54 -10.19
CA ARG A 150 12.00 0.25 -8.75
C ARG A 150 11.11 -0.94 -8.37
N LEU A 151 11.61 -1.76 -7.46
CA LEU A 151 10.90 -2.93 -6.95
C LEU A 151 11.15 -3.07 -5.45
N TYR A 152 10.08 -3.07 -4.67
CA TYR A 152 10.10 -3.42 -3.26
C TYR A 152 9.40 -4.75 -3.03
N THR A 153 10.03 -5.65 -2.29
CA THR A 153 9.43 -6.89 -1.81
C THR A 153 9.66 -7.00 -0.31
N GLY A 154 8.59 -7.05 0.48
CA GLY A 154 8.74 -7.08 1.93
C GLY A 154 7.45 -6.81 2.69
N GLN A 155 7.62 -6.41 3.93
CA GLN A 155 6.54 -6.16 4.86
C GLN A 155 5.98 -4.73 4.73
N PHE A 156 4.69 -4.61 5.01
CA PHE A 156 3.91 -3.39 5.08
C PHE A 156 3.06 -3.38 6.35
N TYR A 157 2.83 -2.21 6.90
CA TYR A 157 1.93 -2.03 8.03
C TYR A 157 1.11 -0.75 7.85
N LYS A 158 -0.22 -0.89 7.86
CA LYS A 158 -1.18 0.22 7.73
C LYS A 158 -0.87 1.17 6.55
N GLY A 159 -0.46 0.62 5.41
CA GLY A 159 -0.21 1.36 4.18
C GLY A 159 1.23 1.86 4.01
N VAL A 160 2.13 1.54 4.94
CA VAL A 160 3.52 2.01 4.92
C VAL A 160 4.48 0.82 4.86
N ILE A 161 5.60 0.98 4.14
CA ILE A 161 6.71 0.02 4.14
C ILE A 161 7.30 -0.06 5.56
N GLN A 162 7.34 -1.26 6.14
CA GLN A 162 7.67 -1.46 7.55
C GLN A 162 8.28 -2.84 7.75
N GLY A 163 9.18 -3.01 8.72
CA GLY A 163 9.72 -4.31 9.08
C GLY A 163 10.89 -4.70 8.18
N HIS A 164 10.94 -5.91 7.63
CA HIS A 164 12.02 -6.33 6.75
C HIS A 164 11.57 -6.37 5.28
N GLY A 165 12.44 -5.93 4.38
CA GLY A 165 12.20 -5.96 2.94
C GLY A 165 13.44 -5.67 2.11
N ARG A 166 13.31 -5.95 0.81
CA ARG A 166 14.32 -5.75 -0.23
C ARG A 166 13.81 -4.72 -1.24
N MET A 167 14.59 -3.65 -1.46
CA MET A 167 14.35 -2.61 -2.45
C MET A 167 15.43 -2.68 -3.53
N GLU A 168 15.00 -2.78 -4.77
CA GLU A 168 15.83 -2.68 -5.96
C GLU A 168 15.58 -1.33 -6.62
N ILE A 169 16.64 -0.56 -6.81
CA ILE A 169 16.60 0.76 -7.44
C ILE A 169 17.58 0.70 -8.62
N PRO A 170 17.10 0.64 -9.87
CA PRO A 170 17.96 0.46 -11.04
C PRO A 170 19.12 1.46 -11.15
N THR A 171 18.95 2.66 -10.60
CA THR A 171 19.96 3.74 -10.64
C THR A 171 20.90 3.77 -9.43
N GLN A 172 20.61 3.03 -8.35
CA GLN A 172 21.39 3.09 -7.11
C GLN A 172 21.96 1.73 -6.70
N GLY A 173 21.17 0.67 -6.78
CA GLY A 173 21.55 -0.65 -6.29
C GLY A 173 20.41 -1.36 -5.55
N ILE A 174 20.78 -2.27 -4.65
CA ILE A 174 19.87 -3.16 -3.95
C ILE A 174 20.09 -2.99 -2.46
N TYR A 175 19.03 -2.63 -1.73
CA TYR A 175 19.00 -2.63 -0.28
C TYR A 175 18.17 -3.81 0.23
N GLU A 176 18.68 -4.53 1.22
CA GLU A 176 17.94 -5.56 1.94
C GLU A 176 18.17 -5.37 3.43
N GLY A 177 17.11 -5.13 4.19
CA GLY A 177 17.26 -4.79 5.60
C GLY A 177 15.99 -4.28 6.27
N GLY A 178 16.16 -3.66 7.42
CA GLY A 178 15.08 -3.08 8.20
C GLY A 178 14.52 -1.80 7.56
N TRP A 179 13.22 -1.61 7.77
CA TRP A 179 12.42 -0.48 7.32
C TRP A 179 11.54 0.03 8.45
N ARG A 180 11.45 1.34 8.55
CA ARG A 180 10.53 2.03 9.45
C ARG A 180 9.94 3.22 8.73
N ASP A 181 8.62 3.34 8.71
CA ASP A 181 7.89 4.48 8.13
C ASP A 181 8.32 4.81 6.68
N GLY A 182 8.63 3.77 5.89
CA GLY A 182 9.05 3.91 4.50
C GLY A 182 10.53 4.24 4.28
N VAL A 183 11.32 4.37 5.35
CA VAL A 183 12.76 4.64 5.27
C VAL A 183 13.59 3.48 5.82
N GLN A 184 14.80 3.30 5.31
CA GLN A 184 15.74 2.29 5.78
C GLN A 184 16.10 2.56 7.24
N ASN A 185 15.91 1.57 8.12
CA ASN A 185 16.09 1.74 9.56
C ASN A 185 16.40 0.38 10.21
N GLY A 186 17.43 0.33 11.05
CA GLY A 186 17.94 -0.92 11.63
C GLY A 186 19.05 -1.54 10.78
N PHE A 187 19.33 -2.82 10.99
CA PHE A 187 20.39 -3.51 10.25
C PHE A 187 19.99 -3.76 8.79
N GLY A 188 20.93 -3.60 7.87
CA GLY A 188 20.72 -3.88 6.45
C GLY A 188 22.02 -3.95 5.65
N ILE A 189 21.88 -4.42 4.40
CA ILE A 189 22.94 -4.51 3.41
C ILE A 189 22.52 -3.71 2.18
N PHE A 190 23.35 -2.76 1.76
CA PHE A 190 23.19 -2.01 0.52
C PHE A 190 24.31 -2.37 -0.44
N ARG A 191 23.94 -2.97 -1.58
CA ARG A 191 24.85 -3.27 -2.70
C ARG A 191 24.64 -2.21 -3.77
N TYR A 192 25.60 -1.32 -3.91
CA TYR A 192 25.53 -0.21 -4.86
C TYR A 192 25.84 -0.67 -6.28
N ILE A 193 25.32 0.06 -7.27
CA ILE A 193 25.52 -0.26 -8.69
C ILE A 193 26.98 -0.17 -9.14
N ASN A 194 27.80 0.62 -8.45
CA ASN A 194 29.24 0.73 -8.69
C ASN A 194 30.05 -0.46 -8.13
N GLY A 195 29.41 -1.41 -7.45
CA GLY A 195 30.04 -2.57 -6.82
C GLY A 195 30.34 -2.39 -5.33
N ASP A 196 30.20 -1.19 -4.78
CA ASP A 196 30.38 -0.95 -3.35
C ASP A 196 29.33 -1.71 -2.55
N VAL A 197 29.69 -2.12 -1.35
CA VAL A 197 28.77 -2.77 -0.41
C VAL A 197 28.89 -2.12 0.95
N TYR A 198 27.77 -1.69 1.50
CA TYR A 198 27.66 -1.34 2.92
C TYR A 198 26.83 -2.39 3.63
N GLU A 199 27.32 -2.89 4.77
CA GLU A 199 26.60 -3.79 5.66
C GLU A 199 26.68 -3.24 7.08
N GLY A 200 25.53 -2.95 7.68
CA GLY A 200 25.52 -2.38 9.01
C GLY A 200 24.20 -1.74 9.39
N MET A 201 24.26 -0.90 10.41
CA MET A 201 23.09 -0.20 10.90
C MET A 201 22.74 1.00 10.01
N PHE A 202 21.44 1.25 9.87
CA PHE A 202 20.84 2.37 9.15
C PHE A 202 19.92 3.16 10.08
N LYS A 203 19.88 4.47 9.87
CA LYS A 203 18.90 5.37 10.49
C LYS A 203 18.52 6.44 9.48
N ASP A 204 17.22 6.61 9.28
CA ASP A 204 16.63 7.61 8.39
C ASP A 204 17.20 7.58 6.96
N GLY A 205 17.43 6.38 6.42
CA GLY A 205 17.97 6.19 5.07
C GLY A 205 19.50 6.23 4.96
N LEU A 206 20.23 6.43 6.06
CA LEU A 206 21.68 6.64 6.04
C LEU A 206 22.42 5.60 6.90
N PRO A 207 23.63 5.18 6.50
CA PRO A 207 24.58 4.49 7.37
C PRO A 207 24.71 5.18 8.74
N HIS A 208 24.53 4.41 9.81
CA HIS A 208 24.55 4.93 11.17
C HIS A 208 24.95 3.83 12.15
N GLY A 209 25.60 4.15 13.26
CA GLY A 209 26.09 3.14 14.21
C GLY A 209 27.24 2.32 13.63
N HIS A 210 27.35 1.04 13.97
CA HIS A 210 28.43 0.19 13.49
C HIS A 210 28.10 -0.41 12.10
N GLY A 211 29.09 -0.43 11.21
CA GLY A 211 28.96 -1.02 9.88
C GLY A 211 30.29 -1.17 9.14
N SER A 212 30.27 -2.02 8.12
CA SER A 212 31.37 -2.24 7.18
C SER A 212 31.02 -1.63 5.81
N LYS A 213 31.97 -0.95 5.18
CA LYS A 213 31.87 -0.51 3.78
C LYS A 213 33.04 -1.07 2.99
N LYS A 214 32.75 -1.87 1.97
CA LYS A 214 33.71 -2.32 0.97
C LYS A 214 33.56 -1.47 -0.27
N GLU A 215 34.63 -0.84 -0.70
CA GLU A 215 34.71 0.01 -1.88
C GLU A 215 35.69 -0.65 -2.86
N GLY A 216 35.31 -0.85 -4.11
CA GLY A 216 36.20 -1.51 -5.08
C GLY A 216 35.50 -1.85 -6.39
N HIS A 217 36.08 -1.40 -7.51
CA HIS A 217 35.58 -1.74 -8.84
C HIS A 217 35.89 -3.20 -9.17
N PHE A 218 34.98 -3.87 -9.87
CA PHE A 218 35.13 -5.25 -10.36
C PHE A 218 36.41 -5.48 -11.20
N MET A 219 37.06 -4.40 -11.68
CA MET A 219 38.30 -4.43 -12.47
C MET A 219 39.51 -3.76 -11.79
N ALA A 220 39.39 -3.29 -10.54
CA ALA A 220 40.50 -2.64 -9.83
C ALA A 220 41.34 -3.67 -9.07
N SER A 221 42.67 -3.48 -9.08
CA SER A 221 43.64 -4.27 -8.30
C SER A 221 43.66 -3.94 -6.81
N VAL A 222 42.81 -3.01 -6.36
CA VAL A 222 42.72 -2.53 -4.98
C VAL A 222 41.25 -2.35 -4.61
N ALA A 223 40.83 -2.98 -3.52
CA ALA A 223 39.56 -2.73 -2.85
C ALA A 223 39.84 -2.24 -1.43
N THR A 224 39.14 -1.22 -0.95
CA THR A 224 39.30 -0.71 0.41
C THR A 224 38.13 -1.18 1.28
N MET A 225 38.40 -1.60 2.50
CA MET A 225 37.37 -1.95 3.48
C MET A 225 37.48 -1.05 4.70
N TYR A 226 36.38 -0.42 5.09
CA TYR A 226 36.25 0.28 6.36
C TYR A 226 35.30 -0.48 7.28
N ILE A 227 35.68 -0.70 8.53
CA ILE A 227 34.82 -1.27 9.57
C ILE A 227 34.87 -0.33 10.77
N GLY A 228 33.74 0.26 11.14
CA GLY A 228 33.72 1.20 12.26
C GLY A 228 32.39 1.87 12.48
N GLU A 229 32.42 2.98 13.21
CA GLU A 229 31.25 3.80 13.47
C GLU A 229 30.90 4.71 12.29
N TRP A 230 29.60 5.00 12.18
CA TRP A 230 28.96 5.82 11.15
C TRP A 230 27.94 6.76 11.80
N ALA A 231 27.89 7.99 11.31
CA ALA A 231 26.88 8.97 11.71
C ALA A 231 26.38 9.72 10.47
N ALA A 232 25.08 9.55 10.17
CA ALA A 232 24.40 10.23 9.06
C ALA A 232 25.12 10.05 7.70
N GLY A 233 25.55 8.82 7.42
CA GLY A 233 26.20 8.46 6.15
C GLY A 233 27.71 8.68 6.12
N VAL A 234 28.31 9.23 7.18
CA VAL A 234 29.74 9.55 7.23
C VAL A 234 30.45 8.66 8.26
N LYS A 235 31.68 8.22 7.93
CA LYS A 235 32.59 7.55 8.87
C LYS A 235 32.77 8.44 10.10
N SER A 236 32.54 7.90 11.29
CA SER A 236 32.59 8.62 12.56
C SER A 236 33.29 7.76 13.60
N GLY A 237 33.78 8.35 14.68
CA GLY A 237 34.34 7.60 15.81
C GLY A 237 35.53 6.71 15.44
N TYR A 238 35.61 5.54 16.07
CA TYR A 238 36.68 4.57 15.82
C TYR A 238 36.33 3.63 14.66
N GLY A 239 37.34 3.30 13.85
CA GLY A 239 37.23 2.34 12.77
C GLY A 239 38.59 1.90 12.24
N VAL A 240 38.59 0.77 11.53
CA VAL A 240 39.76 0.20 10.84
C VAL A 240 39.54 0.37 9.34
N MET A 241 40.59 0.77 8.61
CA MET A 241 40.61 0.87 7.16
C MET A 241 41.74 -0.01 6.61
N ASP A 242 41.39 -0.97 5.77
CA ASP A 242 42.32 -1.90 5.14
C ASP A 242 42.26 -1.79 3.61
N ASP A 243 43.43 -1.79 2.98
CA ASP A 243 43.58 -1.89 1.52
C ASP A 243 43.81 -3.36 1.14
N ILE A 244 42.82 -3.96 0.50
CA ILE A 244 42.89 -5.31 -0.04
C ILE A 244 43.46 -5.22 -1.47
N MET A 245 44.73 -5.57 -1.62
CA MET A 245 45.33 -5.81 -2.94
C MET A 245 45.08 -7.27 -3.33
N THR A 246 44.51 -7.50 -4.51
CA THR A 246 44.30 -8.85 -5.09
C THR A 246 45.24 -9.09 -6.26
#